data_AF-A0A385SNR8-F1
#
_entry.id   AF-A0A385SNR8-F1
#
_cell.length_a   1.000
_cell.length_b   1.000
_cell.length_c   1.000
_cell.angle_alpha   90.00
_cell.angle_beta   90.00
_cell.angle_gamma   90.00
#
_symmetry.space_group_name_H-M   'P 1'
#
loop_
_entity.id
_entity.type
_entity.pdbx_description
1 polymer ?
#
loop_
_entity_poly.entity_id
_entity_poly.type
_entity_poly.pdbx_seq_one_letter_code
_entity_poly.pdbx_strand_id
1 'polypeptide(L)'
;MYSSCWEVIKDDSKRTFEVCGKAANNNFFTNSIHGMQRAGMNVSGITPPVGVTNSNKEGIKVPGYTKEKGLHERLLSEYRAIQRQSMDFED
;
A
#
# COMPACT_ATOMS: atom_id res chain seq x y z
N MET A 1 -5.82 -21.01 -12.36
CA MET A 1 -6.46 -20.75 -11.06
C MET A 1 -5.99 -19.39 -10.59
N TYR A 2 -6.81 -18.34 -10.74
CA TYR A 2 -6.52 -17.03 -10.15
C TYR A 2 -7.51 -16.80 -9.02
N SER A 3 -7.14 -17.28 -7.85
CA SER A 3 -7.77 -16.88 -6.59
C SER A 3 -7.44 -15.40 -6.40
N SER A 4 -8.45 -14.54 -6.32
CA SER A 4 -8.28 -13.12 -5.97
C SER A 4 -7.28 -12.94 -4.81
N CYS A 5 -6.49 -11.88 -4.84
CA CYS A 5 -5.61 -11.51 -3.73
C CYS A 5 -6.10 -10.24 -3.07
N TRP A 6 -5.77 -10.08 -1.79
CA TRP A 6 -5.88 -8.79 -1.13
C TRP A 6 -4.72 -7.91 -1.52
N GLU A 7 -4.95 -6.61 -1.53
CA GLU A 7 -3.91 -5.59 -1.62
C GLU A 7 -3.79 -4.94 -0.26
N VAL A 8 -2.61 -5.05 0.34
CA VAL A 8 -2.34 -4.46 1.65
C VAL A 8 -1.10 -3.59 1.54
N ILE A 9 -1.24 -2.31 1.87
CA ILE A 9 -0.14 -1.36 1.92
C ILE A 9 0.30 -1.16 3.37
N LYS A 10 1.60 -0.99 3.57
CA LYS A 10 2.25 -0.77 4.87
C LYS A 10 3.09 0.49 4.80
N ASP A 11 2.98 1.32 5.83
CA ASP A 11 3.95 2.36 6.17
C ASP A 11 4.86 1.77 7.24
N ASP A 12 6.07 1.39 6.82
CA ASP A 12 7.02 0.69 7.65
C ASP A 12 7.71 1.64 8.65
N SER A 13 7.64 2.96 8.43
CA SER A 13 8.11 3.98 9.37
C SER A 13 7.18 4.13 10.55
N LYS A 14 5.87 4.20 10.31
CA LYS A 14 4.85 4.34 11.38
C LYS A 14 4.33 3.00 11.88
N ARG A 15 4.73 1.90 11.22
CA ARG A 15 4.21 0.55 11.45
C ARG A 15 2.69 0.52 11.37
N THR A 16 2.14 1.17 10.34
CA THR A 16 0.71 1.14 10.05
C THR A 16 0.41 0.41 8.75
N PHE A 17 -0.79 -0.17 8.64
CA PHE A 17 -1.21 -0.87 7.43
C PHE A 17 -2.67 -0.58 7.09
N GLU A 18 -2.99 -0.73 5.81
CA GLU A 18 -4.35 -0.68 5.30
C GLU A 18 -4.55 -1.77 4.26
N VAL A 19 -5.70 -2.42 4.32
CA VAL A 19 -6.15 -3.29 3.24
C VAL A 19 -6.87 -2.40 2.22
N CYS A 20 -6.33 -2.26 1.02
CA CYS A 20 -6.88 -1.39 -0.02
C CYS A 20 -8.12 -2.05 -0.66
N GLY A 21 -8.01 -3.33 -1.06
CA GLY A 21 -9.12 -4.03 -1.72
C GLY A 21 -8.77 -5.45 -2.15
N LYS A 22 -9.68 -6.06 -2.90
CA LYS A 22 -9.44 -7.32 -3.62
C LYS A 22 -9.11 -6.97 -5.06
N ALA A 23 -8.01 -7.50 -5.58
CA ALA A 23 -7.66 -7.32 -6.99
C ALA A 23 -7.41 -8.67 -7.66
N ALA A 24 -7.89 -8.78 -8.90
CA ALA A 24 -7.53 -9.85 -9.82
C ALA A 24 -6.25 -9.52 -10.61
N ASN A 25 -5.92 -8.23 -10.73
CA ASN A 25 -4.72 -7.69 -11.38
C ASN A 25 -4.09 -6.64 -10.46
N ASN A 26 -2.85 -6.90 -10.02
CA ASN A 26 -2.13 -6.15 -8.98
C ASN A 26 -1.13 -5.12 -9.54
N ASN A 27 -1.06 -4.93 -10.87
CA ASN A 27 0.00 -4.14 -11.50
C ASN A 27 -0.03 -2.68 -11.05
N PHE A 28 -1.22 -2.08 -10.98
CA PHE A 28 -1.37 -0.68 -10.56
C PHE A 28 -0.89 -0.46 -9.12
N PHE A 29 -1.34 -1.32 -8.20
CA PHE A 29 -0.97 -1.26 -6.79
C PHE A 29 0.54 -1.49 -6.57
N THR A 30 1.10 -2.48 -7.26
CA THR A 30 2.54 -2.79 -7.13
C THR A 30 3.40 -1.65 -7.69
N ASN A 31 3.00 -1.07 -8.83
CA ASN A 31 3.70 0.06 -9.43
C ASN A 31 3.61 1.33 -8.57
N SER A 32 2.48 1.60 -7.92
CA SER A 32 2.36 2.77 -7.04
C SER A 32 3.29 2.65 -5.82
N ILE A 33 3.37 1.47 -5.19
CA ILE A 33 4.31 1.21 -4.09
C ILE A 33 5.76 1.39 -4.56
N HIS A 34 6.12 0.84 -5.72
CA HIS A 34 7.47 1.03 -6.26
C HIS A 34 7.79 2.49 -6.54
N GLY A 35 6.81 3.29 -7.01
CA GLY A 35 6.96 4.73 -7.17
C GLY A 35 7.26 5.44 -5.85
N MET A 36 6.49 5.13 -4.80
CA MET A 36 6.68 5.68 -3.46
C MET A 36 8.06 5.32 -2.87
N GLN A 37 8.48 4.06 -3.02
CA GLN A 37 9.80 3.59 -2.57
C GLN A 37 10.93 4.33 -3.27
N ARG A 38 10.83 4.54 -4.59
CA ARG A 38 11.82 5.29 -5.37
C ARG A 38 11.89 6.76 -4.95
N ALA A 39 10.78 7.34 -4.51
CA ALA A 39 10.73 8.68 -3.92
C ALA A 39 11.26 8.73 -2.47
N GLY A 40 11.83 7.63 -1.95
CA GLY A 40 12.42 7.58 -0.61
C GLY A 40 11.42 7.31 0.51
N MET A 41 10.15 6.99 0.20
CA MET A 41 9.17 6.64 1.22
C MET A 41 9.40 5.21 1.72
N ASN A 42 9.32 5.01 3.03
CA ASN A 42 9.48 3.71 3.66
C ASN A 42 8.15 2.94 3.70
N VAL A 43 7.74 2.44 2.53
CA VAL A 43 6.48 1.73 2.32
C VAL A 43 6.72 0.35 1.71
N SER A 44 5.81 -0.59 1.97
CA SER A 44 5.80 -1.89 1.31
C SER A 44 4.39 -2.41 1.07
N GLY A 45 4.26 -3.33 0.13
CA GLY A 45 2.99 -4.01 -0.17
C GLY A 45 3.08 -5.51 0.05
N ILE A 46 1.96 -6.11 0.43
CA ILE A 46 1.79 -7.56 0.43
C ILE A 46 0.48 -7.93 -0.27
N THR A 47 0.48 -9.07 -0.95
CA THR A 47 -0.66 -9.56 -1.74
C THR A 47 -1.13 -10.94 -1.28
N PRO A 48 -1.65 -11.08 -0.04
CA PRO A 48 -2.03 -12.39 0.46
C PRO A 48 -3.22 -12.95 -0.33
N PRO A 49 -3.23 -14.25 -0.65
CA PRO A 49 -4.34 -14.87 -1.37
C PRO A 49 -5.63 -14.78 -0.54
N VAL A 50 -6.77 -14.55 -1.20
CA VAL A 50 -8.09 -14.63 -0.57
C VAL A 50 -8.44 -16.10 -0.39
N GLY A 51 -8.30 -16.61 0.82
CA GLY A 51 -8.75 -17.92 1.26
C GLY A 51 -10.00 -17.84 2.15
N VAL A 52 -10.37 -19.00 2.71
CA VAL A 52 -11.56 -19.14 3.57
C VAL A 52 -11.43 -18.32 4.86
N THR A 53 -10.23 -18.25 5.43
CA THR A 53 -9.94 -17.62 6.73
C THR A 53 -9.71 -16.11 6.68
N ASN A 54 -9.45 -15.55 5.50
CA ASN A 54 -9.24 -14.11 5.28
C ASN A 54 -10.17 -13.60 4.17
N SER A 55 -11.35 -14.19 4.01
CA SER A 55 -12.36 -13.77 3.04
C SER A 55 -12.95 -12.38 3.31
N ASN A 56 -12.85 -11.92 4.58
CA ASN A 56 -13.25 -10.61 5.06
C ASN A 56 -12.05 -9.66 5.22
N LYS A 57 -12.17 -8.45 4.64
CA LYS A 57 -11.21 -7.35 4.73
C LYS A 57 -10.86 -6.98 6.17
N GLU A 58 -11.85 -7.00 7.06
CA GLU A 58 -11.68 -6.59 8.46
C GLU A 58 -10.93 -7.63 9.31
N GLY A 59 -10.90 -8.89 8.86
CA GLY A 59 -10.19 -9.97 9.55
C GLY A 59 -8.69 -10.01 9.28
N ILE A 60 -8.20 -9.26 8.30
CA ILE A 60 -6.78 -9.26 7.90
C ILE A 60 -5.98 -8.48 8.93
N LYS A 61 -4.96 -9.14 9.48
CA LYS A 61 -4.01 -8.58 10.42
C LYS A 61 -2.60 -8.68 9.86
N VAL A 62 -1.81 -7.64 10.07
CA VAL A 62 -0.37 -7.65 9.79
C VAL A 62 0.36 -7.62 11.13
N PRO A 63 1.09 -8.68 11.50
CA PRO A 63 1.77 -8.76 12.79
C PRO A 63 2.71 -7.57 13.02
N GLY A 64 2.54 -6.88 14.15
CA GLY A 64 3.38 -5.74 14.52
C GLY A 64 3.06 -4.44 13.77
N TYR A 65 1.91 -4.35 13.11
CA TYR A 65 1.40 -3.14 12.48
C TYR A 65 0.00 -2.80 13.01
N THR A 66 -0.30 -1.51 13.09
CA THR A 66 -1.61 -0.99 13.48
C THR A 66 -2.44 -0.68 12.23
N LYS A 67 -3.71 -1.07 12.22
CA LYS A 67 -4.59 -0.75 11.10
C LYS A 67 -4.88 0.76 11.08
N GLU A 68 -4.62 1.41 9.95
CA GLU A 68 -4.88 2.83 9.75
C GLU A 68 -5.88 2.98 8.59
N LYS A 69 -7.00 3.65 8.83
CA LYS A 69 -8.00 3.91 7.78
C LYS A 69 -7.55 5.13 6.97
N GLY A 70 -7.53 5.02 5.65
CA GLY A 70 -7.08 6.10 4.76
C GLY A 70 -5.56 6.22 4.63
N LEU A 71 -4.81 5.19 5.04
CA LEU A 71 -3.36 5.14 4.89
C LEU A 71 -2.93 5.31 3.44
N HIS A 72 -3.58 4.59 2.51
CA HIS A 72 -3.24 4.63 1.10
C HIS A 72 -3.41 6.04 0.52
N GLU A 73 -4.49 6.74 0.91
CA GLU A 73 -4.75 8.12 0.50
C GLU A 73 -3.70 9.08 1.08
N ARG A 74 -3.33 8.91 2.36
CA ARG A 74 -2.26 9.67 3.00
C ARG A 74 -0.93 9.48 2.27
N LEU A 75 -0.52 8.24 2.02
CA LEU A 75 0.75 7.93 1.33
C LEU A 75 0.75 8.47 -0.11
N LEU A 76 -0.37 8.40 -0.82
CA LEU A 76 -0.50 9.02 -2.14
C LEU A 76 -0.36 10.54 -2.09
N SER A 77 -0.90 11.19 -1.05
CA SER A 77 -0.76 12.63 -0.85
C SER A 77 0.69 13.03 -0.58
N GLU A 78 1.38 12.29 0.30
CA GLU A 78 2.80 12.46 0.61
C GLU A 78 3.66 12.27 -0.65
N TYR A 79 3.41 11.20 -1.42
CA TYR A 79 4.11 10.93 -2.67
C TYR A 79 3.96 12.07 -3.68
N ARG A 80 2.73 12.57 -3.87
CA ARG A 80 2.45 13.73 -4.75
C ARG A 80 3.17 14.99 -4.28
N ALA A 81 3.32 15.19 -2.98
CA ALA A 81 4.06 16.34 -2.44
C ALA A 81 5.56 16.24 -2.76
N ILE A 82 6.16 15.06 -2.59
CA ILE A 82 7.57 14.81 -2.94
C ILE A 82 7.80 15.04 -4.44
N GLN A 83 6.93 14.51 -5.30
CA GLN A 83 7.03 14.69 -6.75
C GLN A 83 6.98 16.16 -7.19
N ARG A 84 6.15 16.98 -6.54
CA ARG A 84 6.11 18.42 -6.81
C ARG A 84 7.41 19.11 -6.40
N GLN A 85 7.90 18.79 -5.20
CA GLN A 85 9.16 19.37 -4.71
C GLN A 85 10.33 19.04 -5.63
N SER A 86 10.44 17.79 -6.13
CA SER A 86 11.54 17.44 -7.04
C SER A 86 11.53 18.23 -8.35
N MET A 87 10.36 18.68 -8.84
CA MET A 87 10.29 19.50 -10.04
C MET A 87 10.76 20.94 -9.79
N ASP A 88 10.51 21.49 -8.61
CA ASP A 88 10.91 22.86 -8.26
C ASP A 88 12.44 23.01 -8.06
N PHE A 89 13.20 21.90 -7.91
CA PHE A 89 14.66 21.90 -7.77
C PHE A 89 15.42 21.73 -9.10
N GLU A 90 14.73 21.52 -10.22
CA GLU A 90 15.34 21.32 -11.55
C GLU A 90 15.34 22.58 -12.44
N ASP A 91 14.91 23.73 -11.92
CA ASP A 91 15.04 25.09 -12.53
C ASP A 91 16.14 25.92 -11.85
#